data_AF-A0A2H0LK63-F1
#
_entry.id   AF-A0A2H0LK63-F1
#
_cell.length_a   1.000
_cell.length_b   1.000
_cell.length_c   1.000
_cell.angle_alpha   90.00
_cell.angle_beta   90.00
_cell.angle_gamma   90.00
#
_symmetry.space_group_name_H-M   'P 1'
#
loop_
_entity.id
_entity.type
_entity.pdbx_description
1 polymer ?
#
loop_
_entity_poly.entity_id
_entity_poly.type
_entity_poly.pdbx_seq_one_letter_code
_entity_poly.pdbx_strand_id
1 'polypeptide(L)'
;MVLDYRPARAKATFALCGKGITFDTGGISIKPSSKMELMKYDMAGAAAVLGTLQAAAQLKLPYRIVGIIAATENMPSGTAQKPGDVVKTLSGKTIEVINTDAEGRLVLSDCLHYAKRFKPDCCIDIATLTGACVVALGSEAIGLLTKDEQLAARINQAGKETYERVWRLPLWDEYGPMLRSDIADIKNVSDTGQAGTITGAKFLEAFTDGLKSWAHLDIAGTAWADRDKPYIPKGAVGLGVRLLVELMEQWKPRE
;
A
#
# COMPACT_ATOMS: atom_id res chain seq x y z
N MET A 1 3.21 -0.32 14.40
CA MET A 1 3.49 -1.70 14.84
C MET A 1 4.51 -2.34 13.90
N VAL A 2 5.46 -3.12 14.44
CA VAL A 2 6.46 -3.86 13.66
C VAL A 2 6.48 -5.31 14.14
N LEU A 3 6.36 -6.26 13.22
CA LEU A 3 6.34 -7.70 13.47
C LEU A 3 7.48 -8.34 12.67
N ASP A 4 8.19 -9.31 13.25
CA ASP A 4 9.36 -9.94 12.62
C ASP A 4 9.24 -11.47 12.71
N TYR A 5 8.77 -12.09 11.62
CA TYR A 5 8.85 -13.53 11.45
C TYR A 5 10.27 -13.88 10.98
N ARG A 6 11.03 -14.57 11.84
CA ARG A 6 12.47 -14.79 11.62
C ARG A 6 12.86 -16.26 11.79
N PRO A 7 12.80 -17.08 10.73
CA PRO A 7 13.33 -18.44 10.76
C PRO A 7 14.85 -18.43 10.87
N ALA A 8 15.43 -19.48 11.47
CA ALA A 8 16.87 -19.54 11.80
C ALA A 8 17.82 -19.42 10.59
N ARG A 9 17.37 -19.87 9.39
CA ARG A 9 18.14 -19.83 8.14
C ARG A 9 17.31 -19.23 7.02
N ALA A 10 16.93 -17.96 7.18
CA ALA A 10 16.18 -17.23 6.17
C ALA A 10 16.96 -17.12 4.85
N LYS A 11 16.34 -17.51 3.73
CA LYS A 11 16.94 -17.45 2.38
C LYS A 11 16.90 -16.05 1.77
N ALA A 12 15.96 -15.22 2.21
CA ALA A 12 15.77 -13.83 1.79
C ALA A 12 14.98 -13.09 2.88
N THR A 13 15.00 -11.76 2.82
CA THR A 13 14.20 -10.89 3.71
C THR A 13 13.14 -10.13 2.91
N PHE A 14 11.88 -10.24 3.32
CA PHE A 14 10.76 -9.46 2.83
C PHE A 14 10.38 -8.38 3.84
N ALA A 15 10.04 -7.19 3.34
CA ALA A 15 9.35 -6.17 4.12
C ALA A 15 7.95 -5.97 3.54
N LEU A 16 6.93 -6.06 4.38
CA LEU A 16 5.53 -5.87 4.02
C LEU A 16 4.99 -4.65 4.76
N CYS A 17 4.64 -3.58 4.05
CA CYS A 17 4.12 -2.34 4.63
C CYS A 17 2.61 -2.24 4.42
N GLY A 18 1.82 -2.14 5.48
CA GLY A 18 0.36 -2.10 5.39
C GLY A 18 -0.20 -0.75 5.83
N LYS A 19 -1.05 -0.13 4.99
CA LYS A 19 -1.89 1.01 5.39
C LYS A 19 -2.87 0.53 6.46
N GLY A 20 -2.81 1.14 7.64
CA GLY A 20 -3.60 0.76 8.82
C GLY A 20 -4.56 1.84 9.28
N ILE A 21 -5.18 2.60 8.38
CA ILE A 21 -6.15 3.63 8.79
C ILE A 21 -7.43 2.94 9.28
N THR A 22 -7.63 2.90 10.59
CA THR A 22 -8.71 2.10 11.20
C THR A 22 -10.09 2.67 10.93
N PHE A 23 -10.16 3.98 10.69
CA PHE A 23 -11.32 4.67 10.16
C PHE A 23 -10.88 5.96 9.46
N ASP A 24 -11.43 6.22 8.27
CA ASP A 24 -11.07 7.38 7.46
C ASP A 24 -12.29 8.26 7.15
N THR A 25 -12.36 9.42 7.79
CA THR A 25 -13.37 10.46 7.47
C THR A 25 -12.89 11.42 6.40
N GLY A 26 -11.61 11.35 6.02
CA GLY A 26 -10.88 12.32 5.22
C GLY A 26 -10.28 13.49 5.99
N GLY A 27 -10.56 13.62 7.30
CA GLY A 27 -10.05 14.72 8.10
C GLY A 27 -10.76 16.04 7.77
N ILE A 28 -10.02 17.13 7.60
CA ILE A 28 -10.58 18.45 7.24
C ILE A 28 -11.14 18.44 5.81
N SER A 29 -10.50 17.73 4.89
CA SER A 29 -11.02 17.37 3.57
C SER A 29 -12.07 16.27 3.68
N ILE A 30 -13.16 16.56 4.40
CA ILE A 30 -14.17 15.58 4.83
C ILE A 30 -14.82 14.86 3.64
N LYS A 31 -14.94 13.53 3.74
CA LYS A 31 -15.68 12.72 2.77
C LYS A 31 -17.19 13.01 2.85
N PRO A 32 -17.94 12.81 1.75
CA PRO A 32 -19.40 12.77 1.81
C PRO A 32 -19.90 11.65 2.74
N SER A 33 -21.08 11.82 3.32
CA SER A 33 -21.67 10.84 4.26
C SER A 33 -21.96 9.48 3.61
N SER A 34 -22.29 9.47 2.32
CA SER A 34 -22.62 8.24 1.58
C SER A 34 -21.44 7.26 1.60
N LYS A 35 -21.68 6.06 2.13
CA LYS A 35 -20.71 4.96 2.26
C LYS A 35 -19.52 5.24 3.19
N MET A 36 -19.53 6.32 3.98
CA MET A 36 -18.44 6.62 4.92
C MET A 36 -18.31 5.53 6.00
N GLU A 37 -19.40 4.84 6.36
CA GLU A 37 -19.39 3.71 7.29
C GLU A 37 -18.53 2.53 6.81
N LEU A 38 -18.26 2.46 5.50
CA LEU A 38 -17.37 1.47 4.92
C LEU A 38 -15.90 1.80 5.14
N MET A 39 -15.53 3.03 5.46
CA MET A 39 -14.13 3.42 5.70
C MET A 39 -13.50 2.74 6.93
N LYS A 40 -14.27 1.93 7.68
CA LYS A 40 -13.74 0.94 8.62
C LYS A 40 -12.82 -0.11 7.99
N TYR A 41 -12.93 -0.35 6.67
CA TYR A 41 -12.03 -1.26 5.96
C TYR A 41 -10.75 -0.60 5.47
N ASP A 42 -10.52 0.68 5.75
CA ASP A 42 -9.36 1.43 5.25
C ASP A 42 -8.00 1.01 5.88
N MET A 43 -8.08 -0.02 6.73
CA MET A 43 -6.97 -0.76 7.34
C MET A 43 -6.74 -2.13 6.68
N ALA A 44 -7.41 -2.44 5.56
CA ALA A 44 -7.33 -3.77 4.94
C ALA A 44 -5.91 -4.12 4.49
N GLY A 45 -5.09 -3.13 4.12
CA GLY A 45 -3.67 -3.34 3.83
C GLY A 45 -2.90 -3.88 5.03
N ALA A 46 -3.07 -3.25 6.20
CA ALA A 46 -2.52 -3.75 7.45
C ALA A 46 -3.06 -5.14 7.84
N ALA A 47 -4.36 -5.38 7.64
CA ALA A 47 -4.96 -6.70 7.87
C ALA A 47 -4.34 -7.79 6.98
N ALA A 48 -4.10 -7.49 5.71
CA ALA A 48 -3.43 -8.40 4.79
C ALA A 48 -1.99 -8.71 5.24
N VAL A 49 -1.23 -7.69 5.66
CA VAL A 49 0.12 -7.89 6.22
C VAL A 49 0.09 -8.81 7.44
N LEU A 50 -0.84 -8.58 8.39
CA LEU A 50 -1.01 -9.44 9.55
C LEU A 50 -1.33 -10.88 9.17
N GLY A 51 -2.30 -11.08 8.28
CA GLY A 51 -2.71 -12.39 7.79
C GLY A 51 -1.56 -13.12 7.08
N THR A 52 -0.77 -12.41 6.27
CA THR A 52 0.40 -12.98 5.59
C THR A 52 1.47 -13.43 6.58
N LEU A 53 1.81 -12.64 7.60
CA LEU A 53 2.78 -13.07 8.61
C LEU A 53 2.30 -14.29 9.40
N GLN A 54 1.02 -14.32 9.77
CA GLN A 54 0.42 -15.46 10.45
C GLN A 54 0.48 -16.72 9.59
N ALA A 55 0.06 -16.63 8.33
CA ALA A 55 0.09 -17.75 7.39
C ALA A 55 1.53 -18.23 7.15
N ALA A 56 2.47 -17.30 6.91
CA ALA A 56 3.87 -17.65 6.69
C ALA A 56 4.51 -18.36 7.90
N ALA A 57 4.18 -17.94 9.12
CA ALA A 57 4.65 -18.59 10.33
C ALA A 57 4.09 -20.02 10.48
N GLN A 58 2.80 -20.23 10.17
CA GLN A 58 2.15 -21.53 10.21
C GLN A 58 2.70 -22.48 9.14
N LEU A 59 2.93 -21.98 7.93
CA LEU A 59 3.54 -22.70 6.81
C LEU A 59 5.05 -22.91 6.96
N LYS A 60 5.67 -22.24 7.93
CA LYS A 60 7.11 -22.27 8.19
C LYS A 60 7.93 -21.85 6.96
N LEU A 61 7.51 -20.79 6.28
CA LEU A 61 8.20 -20.32 5.08
C LEU A 61 9.68 -20.01 5.38
N PRO A 62 10.61 -20.35 4.46
CA PRO A 62 12.04 -20.24 4.72
C PRO A 62 12.59 -18.81 4.55
N TYR A 63 11.78 -17.78 4.79
CA TYR A 63 12.11 -16.38 4.58
C TYR A 63 11.88 -15.56 5.84
N ARG A 64 12.70 -14.54 6.05
CA ARG A 64 12.42 -13.53 7.08
C ARG A 64 11.37 -12.58 6.52
N ILE A 65 10.32 -12.29 7.28
CA ILE A 65 9.23 -11.41 6.86
C ILE A 65 9.02 -10.37 7.95
N VAL A 66 9.24 -9.11 7.60
CA VAL A 66 9.04 -7.98 8.50
C VAL A 66 7.75 -7.26 8.10
N GLY A 67 6.73 -7.32 8.96
CA GLY A 67 5.48 -6.59 8.79
C GLY A 67 5.57 -5.22 9.46
N ILE A 68 5.30 -4.14 8.72
CA ILE A 68 5.32 -2.76 9.20
C ILE A 68 3.95 -2.15 8.97
N ILE A 69 3.29 -1.76 10.05
CA ILE A 69 1.92 -1.23 10.01
C ILE A 69 1.89 0.11 10.71
N ALA A 70 1.52 1.16 9.99
CA ALA A 70 1.14 2.44 10.58
C ALA A 70 -0.37 2.46 10.78
N ALA A 71 -0.78 2.37 12.06
CA ALA A 71 -2.19 2.33 12.45
C ALA A 71 -2.58 3.61 13.19
N THR A 72 -3.64 4.26 12.70
CA THR A 72 -4.22 5.49 13.25
C THR A 72 -5.63 5.67 12.67
N GLU A 73 -6.41 6.61 13.19
CA GLU A 73 -7.59 7.13 12.49
C GLU A 73 -7.23 8.42 11.73
N ASN A 74 -8.08 8.79 10.77
CA ASN A 74 -8.07 10.11 10.12
C ASN A 74 -9.39 10.82 10.40
N MET A 75 -9.34 11.83 11.28
CA MET A 75 -10.51 12.48 11.88
C MET A 75 -10.40 14.00 11.85
N PRO A 76 -11.48 14.76 11.58
CA PRO A 76 -11.50 16.20 11.78
C PRO A 76 -11.49 16.52 13.28
N SER A 77 -10.73 17.56 13.66
CA SER A 77 -10.74 18.14 15.00
C SER A 77 -10.12 19.53 14.96
N GLY A 78 -10.16 20.27 16.07
CA GLY A 78 -9.44 21.54 16.22
C GLY A 78 -7.91 21.40 16.14
N THR A 79 -7.39 20.17 16.19
CA THR A 79 -5.95 19.86 16.09
C THR A 79 -5.62 19.01 14.86
N ALA A 80 -6.57 18.85 13.93
CA ALA A 80 -6.35 18.07 12.72
C ALA A 80 -5.30 18.72 11.80
N GLN A 81 -4.69 17.89 10.96
CA GLN A 81 -3.91 18.34 9.82
C GLN A 81 -4.80 19.19 8.89
N LYS A 82 -4.22 20.21 8.27
CA LYS A 82 -4.93 21.17 7.42
C LYS A 82 -4.37 21.13 6.00
N PRO A 83 -5.21 21.35 4.99
CA PRO A 83 -4.72 21.76 3.67
C PRO A 83 -3.76 22.96 3.78
N GLY A 84 -2.60 22.86 3.13
CA GLY A 84 -1.49 23.81 3.20
C GLY A 84 -0.42 23.51 4.26
N ASP A 85 -0.64 22.55 5.16
CA ASP A 85 0.41 22.15 6.11
C ASP A 85 1.60 21.52 5.38
N VAL A 86 2.82 21.88 5.79
CA VAL A 86 4.05 21.23 5.34
C VAL A 86 4.59 20.34 6.47
N VAL A 87 4.64 19.04 6.22
CA VAL A 87 5.10 18.05 7.21
C VAL A 87 6.45 17.46 6.82
N LYS A 88 7.33 17.23 7.80
CA LYS A 88 8.63 16.58 7.59
C LYS A 88 8.51 15.09 7.89
N THR A 89 8.91 14.26 6.94
CA THR A 89 8.92 12.79 7.06
C THR A 89 10.16 12.27 7.77
N LEU A 90 10.13 10.98 8.14
CA LEU A 90 11.30 10.23 8.62
C LEU A 90 12.46 10.25 7.62
N SER A 91 12.16 10.35 6.32
CA SER A 91 13.18 10.44 5.26
C SER A 91 13.93 11.78 5.24
N GLY A 92 13.43 12.78 5.96
CA GLY A 92 13.90 14.15 5.91
C GLY A 92 13.21 15.01 4.86
N LYS A 93 12.56 14.40 3.85
CA LYS A 93 11.75 15.11 2.85
C LYS A 93 10.52 15.75 3.47
N THR A 94 10.09 16.86 2.89
CA THR A 94 8.92 17.63 3.27
C THR A 94 7.76 17.39 2.30
N ILE A 95 6.54 17.31 2.83
CA ILE A 95 5.32 17.09 2.07
C ILE A 95 4.37 18.26 2.29
N GLU A 96 3.96 18.92 1.21
CA GLU A 96 2.83 19.85 1.22
C GLU A 96 1.52 19.06 1.16
N VAL A 97 0.71 19.19 2.20
CA VAL A 97 -0.58 18.50 2.31
C VAL A 97 -1.66 19.37 1.69
N ILE A 98 -2.07 19.05 0.47
CA ILE A 98 -3.14 19.77 -0.23
C ILE A 98 -4.51 19.19 0.13
N ASN A 99 -4.60 17.88 0.34
CA ASN A 99 -5.84 17.18 0.67
C ASN A 99 -5.61 16.19 1.81
N THR A 100 -6.32 16.34 2.93
CA THR A 100 -6.13 15.49 4.13
C THR A 100 -6.76 14.09 3.98
N ASP A 101 -7.55 13.88 2.92
CA ASP A 101 -8.10 12.58 2.49
C ASP A 101 -7.10 11.74 1.68
N ALA A 102 -5.88 12.25 1.50
CA ALA A 102 -4.75 11.54 0.95
C ALA A 102 -3.71 11.24 2.05
N GLU A 103 -4.19 10.73 3.19
CA GLU A 103 -3.43 10.40 4.40
C GLU A 103 -2.68 9.07 4.28
N GLY A 104 -3.23 8.09 3.56
CA GLY A 104 -2.69 6.74 3.49
C GLY A 104 -1.27 6.71 2.95
N ARG A 105 -0.98 7.58 1.98
CA ARG A 105 0.37 7.72 1.42
C ARG A 105 1.33 8.43 2.38
N LEU A 106 0.83 9.34 3.25
CA LEU A 106 1.65 9.98 4.27
C LEU A 106 2.14 8.94 5.28
N VAL A 107 1.24 8.11 5.82
CA VAL A 107 1.63 7.07 6.79
C VAL A 107 2.54 6.00 6.16
N LEU A 108 2.29 5.64 4.89
CA LEU A 108 3.13 4.69 4.16
C LEU A 108 4.51 5.24 3.81
N SER A 109 4.66 6.55 3.59
CA SER A 109 5.97 7.16 3.29
C SER A 109 7.00 6.85 4.39
N ASP A 110 6.58 6.98 5.65
CA ASP A 110 7.42 6.66 6.80
C ASP A 110 7.57 5.14 6.98
N CYS A 111 6.55 4.32 6.70
CA CYS A 111 6.69 2.86 6.72
C CYS A 111 7.74 2.37 5.72
N LEU A 112 7.66 2.82 4.47
CA LEU A 112 8.58 2.47 3.39
C LEU A 112 10.00 2.93 3.71
N HIS A 113 10.15 4.14 4.24
CA HIS A 113 11.46 4.61 4.69
C HIS A 113 12.00 3.78 5.87
N TYR A 114 11.16 3.45 6.84
CA TYR A 114 11.52 2.64 8.00
C TYR A 114 11.94 1.21 7.61
N ALA A 115 11.31 0.64 6.58
CA ALA A 115 11.59 -0.71 6.08
C ALA A 115 13.07 -0.92 5.68
N LYS A 116 13.76 0.14 5.25
CA LYS A 116 15.17 0.12 4.83
C LYS A 116 16.10 -0.40 5.92
N ARG A 117 15.76 -0.19 7.20
CA ARG A 117 16.53 -0.66 8.36
C ARG A 117 16.71 -2.18 8.38
N PHE A 118 15.80 -2.91 7.74
CA PHE A 118 15.83 -4.36 7.66
C PHE A 118 16.56 -4.90 6.43
N LYS A 119 17.01 -4.01 5.54
CA LYS A 119 17.71 -4.34 4.28
C LYS A 119 16.98 -5.44 3.47
N PRO A 120 15.68 -5.28 3.18
CA PRO A 120 14.90 -6.32 2.52
C PRO A 120 15.39 -6.55 1.09
N ASP A 121 15.29 -7.79 0.63
CA ASP A 121 15.47 -8.18 -0.77
C ASP A 121 14.25 -7.83 -1.62
N CYS A 122 13.07 -7.77 -1.00
CA CYS A 122 11.82 -7.34 -1.62
C CYS A 122 10.98 -6.56 -0.60
N CYS A 123 10.54 -5.35 -0.97
CA CYS A 123 9.60 -4.56 -0.19
C CYS A 123 8.28 -4.46 -0.94
N ILE A 124 7.16 -4.77 -0.29
CA ILE A 124 5.83 -4.62 -0.88
C ILE A 124 5.00 -3.82 0.09
N ASP A 125 4.35 -2.76 -0.40
CA ASP A 125 3.30 -2.10 0.36
C ASP A 125 1.93 -2.41 -0.23
N ILE A 126 0.93 -2.48 0.64
CA ILE A 126 -0.45 -2.85 0.32
C ILE A 126 -1.42 -1.91 1.03
N ALA A 127 -2.36 -1.36 0.29
CA ALA A 127 -3.24 -0.32 0.80
C ALA A 127 -4.55 -0.19 0.02
N THR A 128 -5.62 0.15 0.73
CA THR A 128 -6.79 0.82 0.16
C THR A 128 -6.45 2.28 -0.10
N LEU A 129 -5.73 2.56 -1.20
CA LEU A 129 -5.08 3.85 -1.35
C LEU A 129 -5.90 4.86 -2.15
N THR A 130 -6.50 4.44 -3.27
CA THR A 130 -7.13 5.41 -4.18
C THR A 130 -8.51 4.98 -4.69
N GLY A 131 -9.47 5.91 -4.63
CA GLY A 131 -10.73 5.77 -5.36
C GLY A 131 -10.53 5.68 -6.88
N ALA A 132 -9.45 6.27 -7.40
CA ALA A 132 -9.08 6.18 -8.81
C ALA A 132 -8.80 4.72 -9.25
N CYS A 133 -8.28 3.87 -8.37
CA CYS A 133 -8.03 2.46 -8.71
C CYS A 133 -9.36 1.72 -8.86
N VAL A 134 -10.34 2.04 -8.02
CA VAL A 134 -11.71 1.50 -8.11
C VAL A 134 -12.36 1.90 -9.42
N VAL A 135 -12.21 3.16 -9.83
CA VAL A 135 -12.76 3.64 -11.11
C VAL A 135 -12.10 2.93 -12.30
N ALA A 136 -10.78 2.71 -12.24
CA ALA A 136 -10.03 2.12 -13.34
C ALA A 136 -10.22 0.60 -13.48
N LEU A 137 -10.20 -0.14 -12.37
CA LEU A 137 -10.12 -1.61 -12.35
C LEU A 137 -11.35 -2.29 -11.71
N GLY A 138 -12.28 -1.51 -11.13
CA GLY A 138 -13.42 -2.03 -10.40
C GLY A 138 -13.01 -2.90 -9.21
N SER A 139 -13.75 -3.98 -8.98
CA SER A 139 -13.55 -4.94 -7.88
C SER A 139 -13.02 -6.29 -8.34
N GLU A 140 -12.35 -6.31 -9.50
CA GLU A 140 -11.91 -7.54 -10.17
C GLU A 140 -10.40 -7.78 -10.12
N ALA A 141 -9.60 -6.71 -10.03
CA ALA A 141 -8.15 -6.78 -10.00
C ALA A 141 -7.52 -5.74 -9.06
N ILE A 142 -6.38 -6.09 -8.47
CA ILE A 142 -5.51 -5.21 -7.69
C ILE A 142 -4.70 -4.32 -8.63
N GLY A 143 -4.56 -3.03 -8.31
CA GLY A 143 -3.64 -2.14 -9.01
C GLY A 143 -2.20 -2.43 -8.58
N LEU A 144 -1.35 -2.92 -9.50
CA LEU A 144 0.07 -3.15 -9.26
C LEU A 144 0.91 -2.03 -9.87
N LEU A 145 1.74 -1.37 -9.05
CA LEU A 145 2.65 -0.31 -9.49
C LEU A 145 4.07 -0.62 -9.05
N THR A 146 4.98 -0.74 -10.02
CA THR A 146 6.41 -0.97 -9.79
C THR A 146 7.20 -0.69 -11.07
N LYS A 147 8.45 -0.22 -10.92
CA LYS A 147 9.45 -0.17 -11.99
C LYS A 147 10.20 -1.49 -12.19
N ASP A 148 10.09 -2.43 -11.25
CA ASP A 148 10.80 -3.70 -11.28
C ASP A 148 10.04 -4.73 -12.10
N GLU A 149 10.46 -4.91 -13.35
CA GLU A 149 9.83 -5.84 -14.31
C GLU A 149 9.78 -7.29 -13.79
N GLN A 150 10.85 -7.75 -13.13
CA GLN A 150 10.92 -9.11 -12.61
C GLN A 150 9.95 -9.32 -11.44
N LEU A 151 9.89 -8.35 -10.52
CA LEU A 151 8.94 -8.38 -9.41
C LEU A 151 7.51 -8.32 -9.93
N ALA A 152 7.24 -7.46 -10.93
CA ALA A 152 5.92 -7.38 -11.53
C ALA A 152 5.47 -8.71 -12.13
N ALA A 153 6.35 -9.40 -12.87
CA ALA A 153 6.07 -10.71 -13.45
C ALA A 153 5.76 -11.76 -12.38
N ARG A 154 6.55 -11.78 -11.28
CA ARG A 154 6.35 -12.71 -10.16
C ARG A 154 5.01 -12.47 -9.44
N ILE A 155 4.67 -11.21 -9.15
CA ILE A 155 3.38 -10.87 -8.53
C ILE A 155 2.22 -11.22 -9.47
N ASN A 156 2.36 -10.98 -10.77
CA ASN A 156 1.33 -11.35 -11.75
C ASN A 156 1.11 -12.88 -11.79
N GLN A 157 2.18 -13.68 -11.78
CA GLN A 157 2.05 -15.13 -11.72
C GLN A 157 1.35 -15.59 -10.43
N ALA A 158 1.77 -15.09 -9.26
CA ALA A 158 1.12 -15.42 -8.00
C ALA A 158 -0.38 -15.03 -7.98
N GLY A 159 -0.73 -13.89 -8.59
CA GLY A 159 -2.13 -13.46 -8.72
C GLY A 159 -2.98 -14.35 -9.62
N LYS A 160 -2.37 -15.00 -10.63
CA LYS A 160 -3.05 -16.01 -11.46
C LYS A 160 -3.32 -17.29 -10.68
N GLU A 161 -2.34 -17.81 -9.94
CA GLU A 161 -2.50 -19.06 -9.18
C GLU A 161 -3.52 -18.93 -8.05
N THR A 162 -3.53 -17.80 -7.36
CA THR A 162 -4.42 -17.56 -6.21
C THR A 162 -5.79 -17.01 -6.58
N TYR A 163 -5.95 -16.62 -7.85
CA TYR A 163 -7.08 -15.83 -8.36
C TYR A 163 -7.25 -14.46 -7.67
N GLU A 164 -6.23 -13.97 -6.95
CA GLU A 164 -6.12 -12.58 -6.52
C GLU A 164 -5.44 -11.77 -7.63
N ARG A 165 -6.18 -11.62 -8.73
CA ARG A 165 -5.67 -11.05 -9.98
C ARG A 165 -5.11 -9.65 -9.76
N VAL A 166 -3.98 -9.37 -10.39
CA VAL A 166 -3.32 -8.08 -10.39
C VAL A 166 -3.28 -7.52 -11.81
N TRP A 167 -3.41 -6.21 -11.95
CA TRP A 167 -3.21 -5.51 -13.21
C TRP A 167 -2.16 -4.43 -13.03
N ARG A 168 -1.11 -4.49 -13.86
CA ARG A 168 0.00 -3.54 -13.75
C ARG A 168 -0.37 -2.22 -14.42
N LEU A 169 -0.30 -1.14 -13.66
CA LEU A 169 -0.43 0.23 -14.15
C LEU A 169 0.97 0.82 -14.40
N PRO A 170 1.10 1.81 -15.31
CA PRO A 170 2.39 2.43 -15.60
C PRO A 170 2.90 3.23 -14.39
N LEU A 171 4.22 3.32 -14.27
CA LEU A 171 4.91 4.15 -13.27
C LEU A 171 6.03 4.98 -13.92
N TRP A 172 5.70 5.62 -15.05
CA TRP A 172 6.64 6.42 -15.85
C TRP A 172 6.98 7.76 -15.21
N ASP A 173 8.16 8.32 -15.50
CA ASP A 173 8.67 9.50 -14.79
C ASP A 173 7.92 10.80 -15.12
N GLU A 174 7.18 10.82 -16.23
CA GLU A 174 6.32 11.92 -16.68
C GLU A 174 5.16 12.20 -15.72
N TYR A 175 4.80 11.24 -14.85
CA TYR A 175 3.81 11.47 -13.79
C TYR A 175 4.38 12.23 -12.59
N GLY A 176 5.71 12.26 -12.42
CA GLY A 176 6.38 12.92 -11.29
C GLY A 176 6.11 14.42 -11.18
N PRO A 177 6.23 15.21 -12.27
CA PRO A 177 5.95 16.65 -12.26
C PRO A 177 4.54 17.03 -11.75
N MET A 178 3.57 16.12 -11.81
CA MET A 178 2.21 16.35 -11.30
C MET A 178 2.15 16.51 -9.77
N LEU A 179 3.20 16.09 -9.05
CA LEU A 179 3.31 16.17 -7.59
C LEU A 179 4.27 17.29 -7.14
N ARG A 180 4.70 18.17 -8.03
CA ARG A 180 5.63 19.25 -7.69
C ARG A 180 4.97 20.23 -6.70
N SER A 181 5.71 20.58 -5.65
CA SER A 181 5.36 21.66 -4.72
C SER A 181 6.28 22.86 -4.94
N ASP A 182 5.77 24.06 -4.66
CA ASP A 182 6.56 25.30 -4.65
C ASP A 182 7.16 25.62 -3.27
N ILE A 183 6.68 24.95 -2.21
CA ILE A 183 7.04 25.23 -0.81
C ILE A 183 7.54 23.99 -0.03
N ALA A 184 7.49 22.81 -0.63
CA ALA A 184 7.97 21.54 -0.07
C ALA A 184 8.65 20.70 -1.16
N ASP A 185 9.19 19.54 -0.79
CA ASP A 185 9.81 18.62 -1.77
C ASP A 185 8.76 17.96 -2.68
N ILE A 186 7.54 17.73 -2.19
CA ILE A 186 6.46 17.05 -2.91
C ILE A 186 5.08 17.43 -2.37
N LYS A 187 4.05 17.47 -3.22
CA LYS A 187 2.63 17.55 -2.82
C LYS A 187 2.06 16.17 -2.55
N ASN A 188 1.15 16.04 -1.60
CA ASN A 188 0.50 14.75 -1.36
C ASN A 188 -0.55 14.36 -2.42
N VAL A 189 -1.02 15.27 -3.28
CA VAL A 189 -1.91 14.96 -4.42
C VAL A 189 -1.50 15.74 -5.66
N SER A 190 -1.97 15.29 -6.82
CA SER A 190 -1.89 16.04 -8.08
C SER A 190 -2.99 17.08 -8.16
N ASP A 191 -2.67 18.26 -8.71
CA ASP A 191 -3.63 19.35 -8.93
C ASP A 191 -4.64 19.04 -10.04
N THR A 192 -4.33 18.12 -10.96
CA THR A 192 -5.18 17.86 -12.14
C THR A 192 -6.32 16.89 -11.90
N GLY A 193 -6.29 16.14 -10.79
CA GLY A 193 -7.20 15.02 -10.51
C GLY A 193 -7.05 13.82 -11.46
N GLN A 194 -6.13 13.88 -12.43
CA GLN A 194 -5.88 12.80 -13.39
C GLN A 194 -4.89 11.78 -12.81
N ALA A 195 -5.00 10.53 -13.27
CA ALA A 195 -4.07 9.45 -12.94
C ALA A 195 -3.87 9.26 -11.42
N GLY A 196 -4.93 9.36 -10.63
CA GLY A 196 -4.88 9.36 -9.15
C GLY A 196 -4.15 8.14 -8.54
N THR A 197 -4.33 6.94 -9.10
CA THR A 197 -3.62 5.74 -8.66
C THR A 197 -2.12 5.81 -8.95
N ILE A 198 -1.76 6.28 -10.15
CA ILE A 198 -0.37 6.37 -10.59
C ILE A 198 0.36 7.47 -9.82
N THR A 199 -0.26 8.64 -9.65
CA THR A 199 0.29 9.73 -8.84
C THR A 199 0.38 9.35 -7.36
N GLY A 200 -0.57 8.56 -6.83
CA GLY A 200 -0.46 7.95 -5.50
C GLY A 200 0.77 7.07 -5.35
N ALA A 201 1.03 6.16 -6.30
CA ALA A 201 2.24 5.35 -6.27
C ALA A 201 3.52 6.15 -6.55
N LYS A 202 3.50 7.16 -7.42
CA LYS A 202 4.63 8.06 -7.65
C LYS A 202 5.01 8.82 -6.38
N PHE A 203 4.02 9.22 -5.58
CA PHE A 203 4.29 9.79 -4.27
C PHE A 203 5.05 8.79 -3.39
N LEU A 204 4.58 7.54 -3.31
CA LEU A 204 5.25 6.50 -2.51
C LEU A 204 6.67 6.20 -3.02
N GLU A 205 6.86 6.16 -4.33
CA GLU A 205 8.17 5.92 -4.98
C GLU A 205 9.24 6.87 -4.43
N ALA A 206 8.91 8.14 -4.19
CA ALA A 206 9.83 9.14 -3.64
C ALA A 206 10.40 8.79 -2.26
N PHE A 207 9.84 7.80 -1.56
CA PHE A 207 10.29 7.34 -0.25
C PHE A 207 10.97 5.97 -0.29
N THR A 208 11.11 5.37 -1.47
CA THR A 208 11.65 4.01 -1.66
C THR A 208 13.17 3.95 -1.85
N ASP A 209 13.84 5.10 -2.01
CA ASP A 209 15.29 5.19 -2.26
C ASP A 209 16.14 4.29 -1.33
N GLY A 210 16.92 3.38 -1.89
CA GLY A 210 17.74 2.43 -1.11
C GLY A 210 17.05 1.09 -0.80
N LEU A 211 15.79 0.90 -1.16
CA LEU A 211 15.20 -0.43 -1.28
C LEU A 211 15.69 -1.11 -2.56
N LYS A 212 16.06 -2.39 -2.50
CA LYS A 212 16.56 -3.14 -3.66
C LYS A 212 15.48 -3.38 -4.72
N SER A 213 14.25 -3.61 -4.27
CA SER A 213 13.09 -3.95 -5.08
C SER A 213 11.84 -3.51 -4.33
N TRP A 214 10.90 -2.86 -5.03
CA TRP A 214 9.68 -2.34 -4.42
C TRP A 214 8.47 -2.52 -5.35
N ALA A 215 7.31 -2.83 -4.78
CA ALA A 215 6.03 -2.76 -5.46
C ALA A 215 4.92 -2.24 -4.52
N HIS A 216 4.01 -1.47 -5.09
CA HIS A 216 2.77 -1.02 -4.47
C HIS A 216 1.58 -1.84 -4.99
N LEU A 217 0.72 -2.28 -4.07
CA LEU A 217 -0.55 -2.95 -4.34
C LEU A 217 -1.72 -2.08 -3.85
N ASP A 218 -2.43 -1.43 -4.78
CA ASP A 218 -3.68 -0.72 -4.48
C ASP A 218 -4.85 -1.71 -4.51
N ILE A 219 -5.37 -2.02 -3.32
CA ILE A 219 -6.47 -2.96 -3.10
C ILE A 219 -7.81 -2.27 -2.82
N ALA A 220 -7.91 -0.95 -3.04
CA ALA A 220 -9.11 -0.17 -2.71
C ALA A 220 -10.40 -0.76 -3.31
N GLY A 221 -10.33 -1.27 -4.54
CA GLY A 221 -11.51 -1.84 -5.23
C GLY A 221 -11.87 -3.26 -4.78
N THR A 222 -10.93 -3.98 -4.18
CA THR A 222 -10.99 -5.44 -4.00
C THR A 222 -10.99 -5.89 -2.53
N ALA A 223 -10.75 -4.96 -1.60
CA ALA A 223 -10.73 -5.23 -0.15
C ALA A 223 -12.12 -5.58 0.43
N TRP A 224 -13.20 -5.18 -0.25
CA TRP A 224 -14.59 -5.37 0.20
C TRP A 224 -15.44 -5.99 -0.91
N ALA A 225 -16.27 -6.97 -0.56
CA ALA A 225 -17.25 -7.59 -1.44
C ALA A 225 -18.67 -7.11 -1.10
N ASP A 226 -19.33 -6.46 -2.06
CA ASP A 226 -20.72 -5.95 -1.89
C ASP A 226 -21.79 -7.06 -1.91
N ARG A 227 -21.44 -8.23 -2.45
CA ARG A 227 -22.27 -9.42 -2.57
C ARG A 227 -21.42 -10.67 -2.41
N ASP A 228 -22.07 -11.79 -2.14
CA ASP A 228 -21.41 -13.09 -2.13
C ASP A 228 -20.85 -13.42 -3.52
N LYS A 229 -19.61 -13.92 -3.54
CA LYS A 229 -18.97 -14.61 -4.68
C LYS A 229 -18.84 -16.10 -4.32
N PRO A 230 -18.59 -17.00 -5.28
CA PRO A 230 -18.61 -18.46 -5.03
C PRO A 230 -17.80 -18.97 -3.83
N TYR A 231 -16.71 -18.29 -3.47
CA TYR A 231 -15.85 -18.63 -2.33
C TYR A 231 -15.51 -17.42 -1.44
N ILE A 232 -16.19 -16.29 -1.61
CA ILE A 232 -15.96 -15.05 -0.83
C ILE A 232 -17.32 -14.54 -0.33
N PRO A 233 -17.57 -14.53 0.99
CA PRO A 233 -18.79 -13.97 1.53
C PRO A 233 -18.80 -12.44 1.37
N LYS A 234 -20.00 -11.84 1.38
CA LYS A 234 -20.17 -10.38 1.46
C LYS A 234 -19.41 -9.83 2.69
N GLY A 235 -18.67 -8.74 2.48
CA GLY A 235 -17.89 -8.08 3.53
C GLY A 235 -16.40 -8.00 3.23
N ALA A 236 -15.58 -7.99 4.29
CA ALA A 236 -14.12 -7.93 4.17
C ALA A 236 -13.57 -9.22 3.54
N VAL A 237 -12.74 -9.07 2.50
CA VAL A 237 -12.29 -10.20 1.67
C VAL A 237 -11.00 -10.86 2.19
N GLY A 238 -10.14 -10.11 2.90
CA GLY A 238 -8.80 -10.59 3.27
C GLY A 238 -7.83 -10.67 2.09
N LEU A 239 -8.10 -9.88 1.05
CA LEU A 239 -7.36 -9.87 -0.20
C LEU A 239 -5.89 -9.46 0.00
N GLY A 240 -4.98 -10.11 -0.72
CA GLY A 240 -3.53 -9.91 -0.61
C GLY A 240 -2.85 -11.00 0.20
N VAL A 241 -3.55 -11.67 1.12
CA VAL A 241 -2.95 -12.71 1.97
C VAL A 241 -2.45 -13.89 1.13
N ARG A 242 -3.32 -14.46 0.28
CA ARG A 242 -2.95 -15.60 -0.57
C ARG A 242 -1.92 -15.19 -1.61
N LEU A 243 -2.11 -14.03 -2.24
CA LEU A 243 -1.17 -13.48 -3.22
C LEU A 243 0.26 -13.40 -2.66
N LEU A 244 0.42 -12.80 -1.47
CA LEU A 244 1.74 -12.59 -0.88
C LEU A 244 2.37 -13.90 -0.40
N VAL A 245 1.58 -14.82 0.13
CA VAL A 245 2.06 -16.17 0.51
C VAL A 245 2.57 -16.92 -0.72
N GLU A 246 1.75 -16.99 -1.78
CA GLU A 246 2.11 -17.66 -3.03
C GLU A 246 3.36 -17.04 -3.67
N LEU A 247 3.46 -15.71 -3.70
CA LEU A 247 4.64 -15.01 -4.18
C LEU A 247 5.91 -15.46 -3.46
N MET A 248 5.84 -15.64 -2.14
CA MET A 248 6.96 -16.09 -1.33
C MET A 248 7.27 -17.57 -1.55
N GLU A 249 6.25 -18.43 -1.66
CA GLU A 249 6.44 -19.86 -1.97
C GLU A 249 7.14 -20.08 -3.31
N GLN A 250 6.79 -19.27 -4.32
CA GLN A 250 7.43 -19.28 -5.64
C GLN A 250 8.77 -18.51 -5.69
N TRP A 251 9.18 -17.85 -4.60
CA TRP A 251 10.31 -16.95 -4.63
C TRP A 251 11.63 -17.67 -4.87
N LYS A 252 12.33 -17.27 -5.93
CA LYS A 252 13.72 -17.62 -6.17
C LYS A 252 14.59 -16.40 -5.87
N PRO A 253 15.56 -16.48 -4.95
CA PRO A 253 16.51 -15.39 -4.72
C PRO A 253 17.10 -14.91 -6.05
N ARG A 254 17.29 -13.59 -6.20
CA ARG A 254 18.00 -13.05 -7.37
C ARG A 254 19.44 -13.54 -7.29
N GLU A 255 19.99 -13.98 -8.42
CA GLU A 255 21.42 -14.29 -8.58
C GLU A 255 22.28 -13.04 -8.39
#